data_AF-A0A7C5G418-F1
#
_entry.id   AF-A0A7C5G418-F1
#
_cell.length_a   1.000
_cell.length_b   1.000
_cell.length_c   1.000
_cell.angle_alpha   90.00
_cell.angle_beta   90.00
_cell.angle_gamma   90.00
#
_symmetry.space_group_name_H-M   'P 1'
#
loop_
_entity.id
_entity.type
_entity.pdbx_description
1 polymer ?
#
loop_
_entity_poly.entity_id
_entity_poly.type
_entity_poly.pdbx_seq_one_letter_code
_entity_poly.pdbx_strand_id
1 'polypeptide(L)'
;MKKKRIFILIFLVLIFLFFVVSPSKREIEWGVTFSQKHATNLGLDWQKTYLWLLDDLKFKRVKIIVHWDLIEKQKEIYDFKD
;
A
#
# COMPACT_ATOMS: atom_id res chain seq x y z
N MET A 1 -43.23 -22.43 26.69
CA MET A 1 -43.13 -22.32 25.21
C MET A 1 -42.71 -20.93 24.71
N LYS A 2 -43.27 -19.82 25.23
CA LYS A 2 -42.92 -18.45 24.78
C LYS A 2 -41.43 -18.07 24.96
N LYS A 3 -40.80 -18.45 26.09
CA LYS A 3 -39.37 -18.21 26.36
C LYS A 3 -38.42 -18.88 25.35
N LYS A 4 -38.74 -20.10 24.89
CA LYS A 4 -37.94 -20.80 23.86
C LYS A 4 -38.00 -20.08 22.51
N ARG A 5 -39.17 -19.54 22.13
CA ARG A 5 -39.34 -18.76 20.90
C ARG A 5 -38.55 -17.44 20.93
N ILE A 6 -38.51 -16.78 22.08
CA ILE A 6 -37.70 -15.56 22.28
C ILE A 6 -36.21 -15.86 22.12
N PHE A 7 -35.74 -16.96 22.69
CA PHE A 7 -34.33 -17.36 22.59
C PHE A 7 -33.93 -17.67 21.14
N ILE A 8 -34.80 -18.35 20.39
CA ILE A 8 -34.61 -18.61 18.96
C ILE A 8 -34.58 -17.31 18.17
N LEU A 9 -35.44 -16.35 18.49
CA LEU A 9 -35.47 -15.05 17.82
C LEU A 9 -34.16 -14.26 18.06
N ILE A 10 -33.69 -14.23 19.31
CA ILE A 10 -32.42 -13.58 19.68
C ILE A 10 -31.25 -14.24 18.95
N PHE A 11 -31.23 -15.57 18.89
CA PHE A 11 -30.19 -16.30 18.18
C PHE A 11 -30.18 -16.00 16.68
N LEU A 12 -31.36 -15.93 16.04
CA LEU A 12 -31.49 -15.54 14.64
C LEU A 12 -31.03 -14.10 14.38
N VAL A 13 -31.34 -13.17 15.29
CA VAL A 13 -30.87 -11.78 15.19
C VAL A 13 -29.36 -11.69 15.33
N LEU A 14 -28.76 -12.44 16.25
CA LEU A 14 -27.30 -12.47 16.42
C LEU A 14 -26.60 -13.06 15.20
N ILE A 15 -27.15 -14.13 14.62
CA ILE A 15 -26.67 -14.69 13.36
C ILE A 15 -26.75 -13.65 12.25
N PHE A 16 -27.89 -12.96 12.12
CA PHE A 16 -28.07 -11.93 11.11
C PHE A 16 -27.06 -10.79 11.25
N LEU A 17 -26.85 -10.27 12.47
CA LEU A 17 -25.87 -9.22 12.74
C LEU A 17 -24.44 -9.69 12.44
N PHE A 18 -24.10 -10.95 12.75
CA PHE A 18 -22.78 -11.51 12.44
C PHE A 18 -22.48 -11.52 10.93
N PHE A 19 -23.47 -11.81 10.09
CA PHE A 19 -23.30 -11.82 8.63
C PHE A 19 -23.43 -10.44 7.97
N VAL A 20 -24.07 -9.46 8.62
CA VAL A 20 -24.24 -8.10 8.08
C VAL A 20 -23.05 -7.20 8.38
N VAL A 21 -22.28 -7.47 9.44
CA VAL A 21 -21.03 -6.76 9.72
C VAL A 21 -19.94 -7.28 8.77
N SER A 22 -19.99 -6.83 7.53
CA SER A 22 -18.89 -6.96 6.58
C SER A 22 -17.97 -5.76 6.76
N PRO A 23 -16.64 -5.94 6.89
CA PRO A 23 -15.73 -4.82 6.87
C PRO A 23 -15.94 -4.06 5.56
N SER A 24 -16.09 -2.73 5.65
CA SER A 24 -16.26 -1.87 4.48
C SER A 24 -15.20 -2.19 3.44
N LYS A 25 -15.61 -2.37 2.17
CA LYS A 25 -14.67 -2.55 1.07
C LYS A 25 -13.72 -1.35 1.06
N ARG A 26 -12.45 -1.57 1.38
CA ARG A 26 -11.44 -0.54 1.26
C ARG A 26 -11.31 -0.20 -0.22
N GLU A 27 -11.33 1.08 -0.55
CA GLU A 27 -11.02 1.51 -1.90
C GLU A 27 -9.58 1.12 -2.22
N ILE A 28 -9.40 0.40 -3.34
CA ILE A 28 -8.07 0.00 -3.79
C ILE A 28 -7.46 1.19 -4.50
N GLU A 29 -6.36 1.68 -3.94
CA GLU A 29 -5.59 2.75 -4.54
C GLU A 29 -4.46 2.15 -5.39
N TRP A 30 -4.48 2.45 -6.69
CA TRP A 30 -3.46 2.00 -7.62
C TRP A 30 -2.27 2.96 -7.66
N GLY A 31 -1.09 2.38 -7.82
CA GLY A 31 0.16 3.12 -7.88
C GLY A 31 1.29 2.24 -8.38
N VAL A 32 2.50 2.79 -8.32
CA VAL A 32 3.72 2.14 -8.78
C VAL A 32 4.80 2.22 -7.71
N THR A 33 5.77 1.32 -7.81
CA THR A 33 6.96 1.36 -6.97
C THR A 33 8.15 1.77 -7.82
N PHE A 34 8.85 2.83 -7.40
CA PHE A 34 10.03 3.35 -8.06
C PHE A 34 11.29 3.03 -7.25
N SER A 35 12.37 2.66 -7.94
CA SER A 35 13.66 2.33 -7.35
C SER A 35 14.75 2.99 -8.18
N GLN A 36 15.42 3.99 -7.59
CA GLN A 36 16.56 4.68 -8.20
C GLN A 36 17.64 3.67 -8.64
N LYS A 37 18.02 2.76 -7.75
CA LYS A 37 18.99 1.71 -8.01
C LYS A 37 18.62 0.84 -9.21
N HIS A 38 17.33 0.50 -9.35
CA HIS A 38 16.88 -0.34 -10.46
C HIS A 38 16.95 0.40 -11.80
N ALA A 39 16.52 1.67 -11.84
CA ALA A 39 16.65 2.49 -13.04
C ALA A 39 18.11 2.62 -13.48
N THR A 40 19.02 2.93 -12.54
CA THR A 40 20.46 3.04 -12.81
C THR A 40 21.05 1.70 -13.30
N ASN A 41 20.66 0.56 -12.70
CA ASN A 41 21.13 -0.76 -13.13
C ASN A 41 20.71 -1.12 -14.57
N LEU A 42 19.61 -0.55 -15.05
CA LEU A 42 19.17 -0.68 -16.44
C LEU A 42 19.88 0.30 -17.40
N GLY A 43 20.83 1.11 -16.88
CA GLY A 43 21.53 2.12 -17.66
C GLY A 43 20.71 3.39 -17.91
N LEU A 44 19.62 3.59 -17.17
CA LEU A 44 18.75 4.77 -17.32
C LEU A 44 19.17 5.88 -16.37
N ASP A 45 18.89 7.12 -16.77
CA ASP A 45 18.91 8.29 -15.88
C ASP A 45 17.70 8.19 -14.94
N TRP A 46 17.97 7.96 -13.65
CA TRP A 46 16.92 7.74 -12.67
C TRP A 46 16.04 8.97 -12.46
N GLN A 47 16.59 10.19 -12.56
CA GLN A 47 15.85 11.44 -12.35
C GLN A 47 14.86 11.65 -13.49
N LYS A 48 15.33 11.49 -14.73
CA LYS A 48 14.45 11.55 -15.91
C LYS A 48 13.40 10.46 -15.89
N THR A 49 13.77 9.26 -15.48
CA THR A 49 12.82 8.13 -15.38
C THR A 49 11.74 8.42 -14.34
N TYR A 50 12.12 8.98 -13.19
CA TYR A 50 11.17 9.38 -12.13
C TYR A 50 10.22 10.47 -12.62
N LEU A 51 10.75 11.53 -13.25
CA LEU A 51 9.95 12.62 -13.80
C LEU A 51 9.00 12.14 -14.90
N TRP A 52 9.47 11.30 -15.83
CA TRP A 52 8.61 10.69 -16.85
C TRP A 52 7.43 9.90 -16.26
N LEU A 53 7.69 9.22 -15.13
CA LEU A 53 6.67 8.48 -14.38
C LEU A 53 5.56 9.41 -13.84
N LEU A 54 5.90 10.64 -13.47
CA LEU A 54 4.99 11.65 -12.93
C LEU A 54 4.32 12.49 -14.01
N ASP A 55 5.09 12.98 -14.98
CA ASP A 55 4.63 13.97 -15.95
C ASP A 55 3.91 13.32 -17.14
N ASP A 56 4.51 12.26 -17.70
CA ASP A 56 3.99 11.59 -18.89
C ASP A 56 2.99 10.49 -18.51
N LEU A 57 3.35 9.61 -17.57
CA LEU A 57 2.48 8.52 -17.14
C LEU A 57 1.43 8.93 -16.09
N LYS A 58 1.60 10.10 -15.46
CA LYS A 58 0.61 10.70 -14.54
C LYS A 58 0.24 9.81 -13.36
N PHE A 59 1.18 9.01 -12.86
CA PHE A 59 0.96 8.23 -11.65
C PHE A 59 0.82 9.14 -10.44
N LYS A 60 -0.32 9.05 -9.75
CA LYS A 60 -0.62 9.87 -8.56
C LYS A 60 -0.02 9.32 -7.27
N ARG A 61 0.31 8.03 -7.25
CA ARG A 61 0.83 7.32 -6.08
C ARG A 61 2.07 6.55 -6.48
N VAL A 62 3.20 7.02 -5.99
CA VAL A 62 4.50 6.40 -6.22
C VAL A 62 5.12 6.05 -4.88
N LYS A 63 5.41 4.76 -4.67
CA LYS A 63 6.19 4.28 -3.53
C LYS A 63 7.66 4.32 -3.92
N ILE A 64 8.47 5.12 -3.22
CA ILE A 64 9.90 5.18 -3.44
C ILE A 64 10.59 4.13 -2.56
N ILE A 65 11.41 3.27 -3.17
CA ILE A 65 12.29 2.35 -2.44
C ILE A 65 13.61 3.05 -2.15
N VAL A 66 13.94 3.14 -0.87
CA VAL A 66 15.25 3.60 -0.39
C VAL A 66 16.15 2.37 -0.17
N HIS A 67 17.34 2.40 -0.76
CA HIS A 67 18.31 1.33 -0.63
C HIS A 67 19.38 1.69 0.38
N TRP A 68 19.57 0.84 1.40
CA TRP A 68 20.51 1.10 2.48
C TRP A 68 21.94 1.27 1.99
N ASP A 69 22.36 0.49 0.99
CA ASP A 69 23.70 0.59 0.42
C ASP A 69 23.94 1.85 -0.43
N LEU A 70 22.87 2.56 -0.83
CA LEU A 70 23.00 3.88 -1.44
C LEU A 70 23.12 4.98 -0.39
N ILE A 71 22.38 4.86 0.72
CA ILE A 71 22.37 5.83 1.81
C ILE A 71 23.62 5.71 2.68
N GLU A 72 24.01 4.49 3.05
CA GLU A 72 25.16 4.17 3.89
C GLU A 72 26.20 3.39 3.07
N LYS A 73 26.87 4.10 2.15
CA LYS A 73 27.96 3.50 1.34
C LYS A 73 29.17 3.13 2.19
N GLN A 74 29.37 3.84 3.29
CA GLN A 74 30.41 3.59 4.28
C GLN A 74 29.76 3.56 5.66
N LYS A 75 30.20 2.64 6.52
CA LYS A 75 29.63 2.45 7.85
C LYS A 75 29.59 3.77 8.62
N GLU A 76 28.43 4.07 9.21
CA GLU A 76 28.11 5.27 10.00
C GLU A 76 28.22 6.60 9.22
N ILE A 77 28.34 6.54 7.89
CA ILE A 77 28.37 7.71 7.00
C ILE A 77 27.16 7.65 6.07
N TYR A 78 26.22 8.56 6.30
CA TYR A 78 24.96 8.63 5.58
C TYR A 78 24.93 9.77 4.56
N ASP A 79 24.43 9.50 3.35
CA ASP A 79 24.20 10.47 2.29
C ASP A 79 22.72 10.47 1.88
N PHE A 80 22.08 11.64 1.98
CA PHE A 80 20.67 11.88 1.65
C PHE A 80 20.50 13.07 0.69
N LYS A 81 21.53 13.40 -0.10
CA LYS A 81 21.52 14.59 -0.96
C LYS A 81 20.60 14.50 -2.18
N ASP A 82 20.17 13.29 -2.53
CA ASP A 82 19.27 13.01 -3.66
C ASP A 82 17.80 13.33 -3.35
#